data_AF-A0A7R7JAE2-F1
#
_entry.id   AF-A0A7R7JAE2-F1
#
_cell.length_a   1.000
_cell.length_b   1.000
_cell.length_c   1.000
_cell.angle_alpha   90.00
_cell.angle_beta   90.00
_cell.angle_gamma   90.00
#
_symmetry.space_group_name_H-M   'P 1'
#
loop_
_entity.id
_entity.type
_entity.pdbx_description
1 polymer ?
#
loop_
_entity_poly.entity_id
_entity_poly.type
_entity_poly.pdbx_seq_one_letter_code
_entity_poly.pdbx_strand_id
1 'polypeptide(L)'
;MTTPDFTSQLIARRAPCSPTFLKSAVLRSVLVGSLFLACSSNVHADVKFATETGFSITNVSESSAPIEAVYSHFVQHIDMWWPKDHTWWKGTLSIDERAGGCFCEKKDNASAQHMQVSYIEPNKKVVLTGGLGPLQEMGMFGALTWQFDEQENGEGTKVTLTYTASGHIHFNGKPASLDEAKGLVKVVDQVQAQQLSALTSFSDKN
;
A
#
# COMPACT_ATOMS: atom_id res chain seq x y z
N MET A 1 38.95 -17.79 23.43
CA MET A 1 39.09 -16.75 24.48
C MET A 1 39.23 -15.44 23.72
N THR A 2 38.30 -14.49 23.72
CA THR A 2 37.32 -14.07 24.72
C THR A 2 36.18 -13.33 24.02
N THR A 3 34.95 -13.52 24.49
CA THR A 3 33.75 -12.75 24.15
C THR A 3 33.90 -11.28 24.57
N PRO A 4 33.02 -10.40 24.04
CA PRO A 4 32.12 -9.78 25.01
C PRO A 4 30.65 -9.77 24.57
N ASP A 5 29.86 -9.92 25.62
CA ASP A 5 28.42 -9.80 25.77
C ASP A 5 28.03 -8.31 25.84
N PHE A 6 26.98 -7.88 25.14
CA PHE A 6 26.32 -6.60 25.44
C PHE A 6 24.81 -6.71 25.35
N THR A 7 24.27 -6.65 26.55
CA THR A 7 22.90 -6.65 27.03
C THR A 7 22.04 -5.57 26.37
N SER A 8 20.82 -5.98 26.01
CA SER A 8 19.69 -5.11 25.65
C SER A 8 19.29 -4.21 26.82
N GLN A 9 19.16 -2.90 26.58
CA GLN A 9 18.43 -2.00 27.47
C GLN A 9 17.49 -1.09 26.67
N LEU A 10 16.19 -1.28 26.93
CA LEU A 10 15.12 -0.31 26.68
C LEU A 10 15.46 1.03 27.34
N ILE A 11 15.35 2.13 26.58
CA ILE A 11 15.26 3.47 27.17
C ILE A 11 13.99 4.14 26.64
N ALA A 12 12.95 4.08 27.47
CA ALA A 12 11.80 4.98 27.39
C ALA A 12 12.24 6.36 27.89
N ARG A 13 12.18 7.39 27.03
CA ARG A 13 12.40 8.79 27.45
C ARG A 13 11.05 9.48 27.65
N ARG A 14 10.69 9.77 28.91
CA ARG A 14 9.68 10.77 29.28
C ARG A 14 10.39 12.11 29.51
N ALA A 15 9.89 13.18 28.91
CA ALA A 15 10.30 14.55 29.22
C ALA A 15 9.39 15.13 30.32
N PRO A 16 9.92 15.82 31.35
CA PRO A 16 9.12 16.59 32.29
C PRO A 16 8.94 18.02 31.78
N CYS A 17 7.70 18.48 31.68
CA CYS A 17 7.38 19.90 31.52
C CYS A 17 6.66 20.36 32.78
N SER A 18 7.36 21.10 33.63
CA SER A 18 6.78 21.78 34.80
C SER A 18 6.11 23.08 34.36
N PRO A 19 4.87 23.37 34.79
CA PRO A 19 4.32 24.71 34.69
C PRO A 19 4.46 25.45 36.02
N THR A 20 5.07 26.64 35.96
CA THR A 20 5.14 27.62 37.04
C THR A 20 3.76 28.25 37.25
N PHE A 21 3.34 28.38 38.51
CA PHE A 21 2.10 29.01 38.93
C PHE A 21 2.05 30.52 38.61
N LEU A 22 0.96 30.97 38.00
CA LEU A 22 0.48 32.35 38.11
C LEU A 22 -1.04 32.38 38.32
N LYS A 23 -1.45 33.34 39.15
CA LYS A 23 -2.71 33.39 39.91
C LYS A 23 -3.88 33.98 39.10
N SER A 24 -5.08 33.52 39.48
CA SER A 24 -6.37 34.23 39.49
C SER A 24 -7.08 34.48 38.15
N ALA A 25 -8.22 33.80 37.94
CA ALA A 25 -9.57 34.41 37.97
C ALA A 25 -10.62 33.37 37.52
N VAL A 26 -11.77 33.42 38.16
CA VAL A 26 -12.91 32.51 37.98
C VAL A 26 -13.53 32.67 36.59
N LEU A 27 -13.66 31.56 35.83
CA LEU A 27 -14.70 31.45 34.80
C LEU A 27 -15.08 29.97 34.60
N ARG A 28 -16.34 29.65 34.90
CA ARG A 28 -16.97 28.37 34.59
C ARG A 28 -17.12 28.24 33.07
N SER A 29 -16.51 27.22 32.48
CA SER A 29 -16.89 26.75 31.14
C SER A 29 -16.78 25.24 31.09
N VAL A 30 -17.93 24.62 30.85
CA VAL A 30 -18.08 23.18 30.64
C VAL A 30 -17.58 22.87 29.23
N LEU A 31 -16.39 22.29 29.12
CA LEU A 31 -15.87 21.75 27.86
C LEU A 31 -16.25 20.28 27.77
N VAL A 32 -17.33 19.99 27.03
CA VAL A 32 -17.61 18.64 26.51
C VAL A 32 -16.62 18.40 25.38
N GLY A 33 -15.52 17.70 25.70
CA GLY A 33 -14.54 17.28 24.71
C GLY A 33 -15.04 16.04 23.96
N SER A 34 -15.54 16.23 22.74
CA SER A 34 -15.82 15.15 21.79
C SER A 34 -14.51 14.48 21.38
N LEU A 35 -14.30 13.27 21.88
CA LEU A 35 -13.15 12.42 21.56
C LEU A 35 -13.38 11.80 20.18
N PHE A 36 -12.89 12.44 19.11
CA PHE A 36 -12.76 11.82 17.80
C PHE A 36 -11.69 10.72 17.88
N LEU A 37 -12.13 9.46 18.04
CA LEU A 37 -11.28 8.30 17.83
C LEU A 37 -10.99 8.22 16.32
N ALA A 38 -9.78 8.63 15.92
CA ALA A 38 -9.24 8.26 14.62
C ALA A 38 -8.97 6.74 14.65
N CYS A 39 -9.80 5.96 13.97
CA CYS A 39 -9.49 4.56 13.68
C CYS A 39 -8.27 4.54 12.74
N SER A 40 -7.08 4.35 13.30
CA SER A 40 -5.90 3.98 12.54
C SER A 40 -6.04 2.52 12.14
N SER A 41 -6.53 2.26 10.92
CA SER A 41 -6.48 0.93 10.32
C SER A 41 -5.01 0.54 10.13
N ASN A 42 -4.50 -0.34 10.98
CA ASN A 42 -3.17 -0.92 10.81
C ASN A 42 -3.22 -1.88 9.62
N VAL A 43 -2.73 -1.45 8.46
CA VAL A 43 -2.41 -2.35 7.35
C VAL A 43 -1.14 -3.09 7.76
N HIS A 44 -1.29 -4.37 8.13
CA HIS A 44 -0.16 -5.25 8.37
C HIS A 44 0.16 -6.02 7.09
N ALA A 45 1.41 -5.88 6.65
CA ALA A 45 1.93 -6.69 5.56
C ALA A 45 2.43 -8.03 6.07
N ASP A 46 2.09 -9.09 5.34
CA ASP A 46 2.60 -10.44 5.54
C ASP A 46 3.58 -10.77 4.40
N VAL A 47 4.88 -10.57 4.66
CA VAL A 47 5.94 -10.92 3.71
C VAL A 47 6.19 -12.43 3.79
N LYS A 48 5.74 -13.16 2.78
CA LYS A 48 5.88 -14.62 2.72
C LYS A 48 7.31 -15.05 2.45
N PHE A 49 7.99 -14.38 1.52
CA PHE A 49 9.42 -14.54 1.29
C PHE A 49 10.01 -13.33 0.55
N ALA A 50 11.33 -13.17 0.68
CA ALA A 50 12.13 -12.18 -0.04
C ALA A 50 13.54 -12.74 -0.28
N THR A 51 13.93 -12.85 -1.54
CA THR A 51 15.26 -13.30 -2.00
C THR A 51 15.79 -12.34 -3.06
N GLU A 52 17.02 -12.57 -3.53
CA GLU A 52 17.64 -11.84 -4.63
C GLU A 52 16.95 -12.05 -5.99
N THR A 53 16.05 -13.03 -6.08
CA THR A 53 15.39 -13.45 -7.34
C THR A 53 13.87 -13.40 -7.28
N GLY A 54 13.29 -12.95 -6.17
CA GLY A 54 11.85 -12.78 -6.06
C GLY A 54 11.35 -12.51 -4.65
N PHE A 55 10.06 -12.20 -4.57
CA PHE A 55 9.37 -11.96 -3.30
C PHE A 55 7.88 -12.26 -3.42
N SER A 56 7.23 -12.37 -2.26
CA SER A 56 5.77 -12.40 -2.17
C SER A 56 5.31 -11.65 -0.92
N ILE A 57 4.42 -10.69 -1.12
CA ILE A 57 3.90 -9.77 -0.09
C ILE A 57 2.37 -9.79 -0.16
N THR A 58 1.70 -9.83 0.99
CA THR A 58 0.26 -9.64 1.09
C THR A 58 -0.07 -8.47 2.02
N ASN A 59 -0.92 -7.54 1.56
CA ASN A 59 -1.49 -6.45 2.33
C ASN A 59 -3.01 -6.55 2.36
N VAL A 60 -3.64 -6.06 3.43
CA VAL A 60 -5.11 -6.05 3.58
C VAL A 60 -5.56 -4.67 4.04
N SER A 61 -6.66 -4.18 3.47
CA SER A 61 -7.35 -2.97 3.92
C SER A 61 -8.85 -3.16 3.82
N GLU A 62 -9.60 -2.45 4.63
CA GLU A 62 -11.05 -2.54 4.74
C GLU A 62 -11.67 -1.18 4.39
N SER A 63 -12.83 -1.23 3.75
CA SER A 63 -13.67 -0.07 3.42
C SER A 63 -15.10 -0.34 3.88
N SER A 64 -15.76 0.68 4.41
CA SER A 64 -17.19 0.66 4.73
C SER A 64 -18.09 0.60 3.49
N ALA A 65 -17.56 0.89 2.30
CA ALA A 65 -18.31 0.84 1.05
C ALA A 65 -18.60 -0.61 0.57
N PRO A 66 -19.73 -0.83 -0.12
CA PRO A 66 -20.07 -2.15 -0.68
C PRO A 66 -19.10 -2.55 -1.80
N ILE A 67 -18.98 -3.86 -2.04
CA ILE A 67 -18.00 -4.45 -2.96
C ILE A 67 -18.13 -3.86 -4.36
N GLU A 68 -19.35 -3.67 -4.85
CA GLU A 68 -19.62 -3.13 -6.18
C GLU A 68 -19.05 -1.71 -6.34
N ALA A 69 -19.11 -0.90 -5.28
CA ALA A 69 -18.56 0.45 -5.29
C ALA A 69 -17.03 0.40 -5.27
N VAL A 70 -16.42 -0.38 -4.37
CA VAL A 70 -14.96 -0.50 -4.27
C VAL A 70 -14.35 -1.07 -5.56
N TYR A 71 -14.99 -2.09 -6.14
CA TYR A 71 -14.58 -2.67 -7.41
C TYR A 71 -14.69 -1.67 -8.57
N SER A 72 -15.82 -0.96 -8.66
CA SER A 72 -16.02 0.09 -9.67
C SER A 72 -14.98 1.21 -9.54
N HIS A 73 -14.68 1.65 -8.32
CA HIS A 73 -13.61 2.64 -8.08
C HIS A 73 -12.23 2.12 -8.46
N PHE A 74 -11.93 0.86 -8.16
CA PHE A 74 -10.67 0.22 -8.54
C PHE A 74 -10.47 0.25 -10.06
N VAL A 75 -11.45 -0.17 -10.86
CA VAL A 75 -11.31 -0.27 -12.32
C VAL A 75 -11.52 1.07 -13.01
N GLN A 76 -12.63 1.75 -12.74
CA GLN A 76 -13.11 2.88 -13.53
C GLN A 76 -12.53 4.23 -13.08
N HIS A 77 -12.06 4.31 -11.83
CA HIS A 77 -11.64 5.57 -11.20
C HIS A 77 -10.18 5.55 -10.70
N ILE A 78 -9.35 4.65 -11.23
CA ILE A 78 -7.95 4.50 -10.79
C ILE A 78 -7.16 5.81 -10.78
N ASP A 79 -7.41 6.71 -11.73
CA ASP A 79 -6.73 7.99 -11.81
C ASP A 79 -6.97 8.92 -10.62
N MET A 80 -8.12 8.73 -9.95
CA MET A 80 -8.60 9.60 -8.88
C MET A 80 -8.01 9.25 -7.52
N TRP A 81 -7.69 7.97 -7.29
CA TRP A 81 -7.21 7.49 -5.98
C TRP A 81 -5.76 7.03 -6.00
N TRP A 82 -5.22 6.59 -7.13
CA TRP A 82 -3.84 6.11 -7.18
C TRP A 82 -2.87 7.26 -6.82
N PRO A 83 -1.94 7.04 -5.86
CA PRO A 83 -1.01 8.10 -5.47
C PRO A 83 -0.16 8.56 -6.66
N LYS A 84 -0.29 9.84 -7.05
CA LYS A 84 0.38 10.38 -8.24
C LYS A 84 1.91 10.35 -8.15
N ASP A 85 2.50 10.28 -6.97
CA ASP A 85 3.96 10.11 -6.82
C ASP A 85 4.43 8.68 -7.20
N HIS A 86 3.50 7.74 -7.39
CA HIS A 86 3.75 6.39 -7.90
C HIS A 86 3.28 6.23 -9.35
N THR A 87 3.55 7.25 -10.16
CA THR A 87 3.29 7.29 -11.61
C THR A 87 4.55 7.75 -12.34
N TRP A 88 4.66 7.50 -13.64
CA TRP A 88 5.82 7.91 -14.42
C TRP A 88 5.86 9.42 -14.64
N TRP A 89 4.71 10.04 -14.88
CA TRP A 89 4.64 11.44 -15.30
C TRP A 89 3.56 12.26 -14.60
N LYS A 90 2.91 11.72 -13.56
CA LYS A 90 1.64 12.26 -13.05
C LYS A 90 0.59 12.34 -14.16
N GLY A 91 0.62 11.36 -15.07
CA GLY A 91 -0.30 11.26 -16.19
C GLY A 91 -1.70 10.79 -15.77
N THR A 92 -2.48 10.43 -16.78
CA THR A 92 -3.80 9.82 -16.62
C THR A 92 -3.69 8.31 -16.65
N LEU A 93 -4.19 7.67 -15.60
CA LEU A 93 -4.25 6.23 -15.42
C LEU A 93 -5.58 5.65 -15.91
N SER A 94 -5.54 4.44 -16.44
CA SER A 94 -6.73 3.70 -16.85
C SER A 94 -6.52 2.19 -16.72
N ILE A 95 -7.57 1.44 -16.39
CA ILE A 95 -7.61 -0.02 -16.50
C ILE A 95 -8.61 -0.40 -17.58
N ASP A 96 -8.17 -1.15 -18.59
CA ASP A 96 -9.08 -1.81 -19.53
C ASP A 96 -9.61 -3.11 -18.89
N GLU A 97 -10.89 -3.14 -18.54
CA GLU A 97 -11.55 -4.24 -17.80
C GLU A 97 -11.78 -5.52 -18.63
N ARG A 98 -10.71 -6.14 -19.11
CA ARG A 98 -10.75 -7.43 -19.82
C ARG A 98 -9.41 -8.14 -19.75
N ALA A 99 -9.39 -9.47 -19.89
CA ALA A 99 -8.14 -10.19 -20.09
C ALA A 99 -7.38 -9.64 -21.31
N GLY A 100 -6.08 -9.38 -21.14
CA GLY A 100 -5.21 -8.68 -22.09
C GLY A 100 -5.29 -7.16 -22.04
N GLY A 101 -6.20 -6.58 -21.24
CA GLY A 101 -6.39 -5.15 -21.07
C GLY A 101 -5.21 -4.46 -20.37
N CYS A 102 -5.00 -3.17 -20.62
CA CYS A 102 -3.89 -2.43 -20.02
C CYS A 102 -4.28 -1.78 -18.70
N PHE A 103 -3.44 -1.92 -17.67
CA PHE A 103 -3.28 -0.87 -16.66
C PHE A 103 -2.21 0.09 -17.18
N CYS A 104 -2.65 1.23 -17.73
CA CYS A 104 -1.83 2.14 -18.51
C CYS A 104 -1.78 3.53 -17.88
N GLU A 105 -0.69 4.24 -18.13
CA GLU A 105 -0.55 5.68 -17.91
C GLU A 105 -0.27 6.38 -19.25
N LYS A 106 -0.90 7.53 -19.47
CA LYS A 106 -0.63 8.39 -20.63
C LYS A 106 -0.38 9.83 -20.21
N LYS A 107 0.54 10.49 -20.90
CA LYS A 107 0.75 11.94 -20.82
C LYS A 107 1.33 12.45 -22.13
N ASP A 108 0.63 13.37 -22.79
CA ASP A 108 1.00 13.87 -24.12
C ASP A 108 1.29 12.71 -25.10
N ASN A 109 2.51 12.61 -25.64
CA ASN A 109 2.95 11.54 -26.53
C ASN A 109 3.60 10.36 -25.79
N ALA A 110 3.66 10.38 -24.45
CA ALA A 110 4.24 9.33 -23.63
C ALA A 110 3.15 8.35 -23.14
N SER A 111 3.50 7.06 -23.10
CA SER A 111 2.64 6.02 -22.55
C SER A 111 3.47 4.95 -21.85
N ALA A 112 2.97 4.45 -20.72
CA ALA A 112 3.54 3.33 -20.01
C ALA A 112 2.44 2.31 -19.71
N GLN A 113 2.72 1.04 -19.99
CA GLN A 113 1.95 -0.06 -19.41
C GLN A 113 2.56 -0.37 -18.04
N HIS A 114 1.83 -0.07 -16.98
CA HIS A 114 2.20 -0.48 -15.63
C HIS A 114 2.09 -2.00 -15.50
N MET A 115 0.92 -2.55 -15.85
CA MET A 115 0.66 -3.99 -15.87
C MET A 115 -0.39 -4.34 -16.93
N GLN A 116 -0.56 -5.64 -17.20
CA GLN A 116 -1.64 -6.18 -18.04
C GLN A 116 -2.65 -6.93 -17.18
N VAL A 117 -3.94 -6.75 -17.43
CA VAL A 117 -4.99 -7.58 -16.84
C VAL A 117 -4.86 -9.00 -17.41
N SER A 118 -4.63 -9.99 -16.54
CA SER A 118 -4.57 -11.41 -16.93
C SER A 118 -5.83 -12.19 -16.54
N TYR A 119 -6.54 -11.72 -15.51
CA TYR A 119 -7.76 -12.35 -15.01
C TYR A 119 -8.70 -11.29 -14.43
N ILE A 120 -10.00 -11.41 -14.73
CA ILE A 120 -11.08 -10.63 -14.11
C ILE A 120 -12.24 -11.55 -13.78
N GLU A 121 -12.67 -11.47 -12.53
CA GLU A 121 -13.97 -11.90 -12.03
C GLU A 121 -14.57 -10.67 -11.33
N PRO A 122 -15.56 -9.98 -11.94
CA PRO A 122 -16.07 -8.72 -11.41
C PRO A 122 -16.56 -8.85 -9.97
N ASN A 123 -16.35 -7.80 -9.17
CA ASN A 123 -16.72 -7.74 -7.75
C ASN A 123 -16.07 -8.84 -6.88
N LYS A 124 -14.99 -9.47 -7.35
CA LYS A 124 -14.36 -10.57 -6.61
C LYS A 124 -12.86 -10.62 -6.74
N LYS A 125 -12.33 -10.64 -7.97
CA LYS A 125 -10.89 -10.83 -8.15
C LYS A 125 -10.37 -10.26 -9.46
N VAL A 126 -9.25 -9.56 -9.39
CA VAL A 126 -8.48 -9.10 -10.55
C VAL A 126 -7.02 -9.50 -10.39
N VAL A 127 -6.42 -10.03 -11.44
CA VAL A 127 -4.98 -10.29 -11.49
C VAL A 127 -4.37 -9.41 -12.58
N LEU A 128 -3.39 -8.60 -12.18
CA LEU A 128 -2.56 -7.81 -13.08
C LEU A 128 -1.17 -8.46 -13.15
N THR A 129 -0.59 -8.60 -14.34
CA THR A 129 0.75 -9.18 -14.54
C THR A 129 1.71 -8.18 -15.16
N GLY A 130 2.97 -8.20 -14.73
CA GLY A 130 4.00 -7.23 -15.12
C GLY A 130 4.93 -6.88 -13.96
N GLY A 131 5.59 -5.72 -14.06
CA GLY A 131 6.45 -5.15 -13.03
C GLY A 131 6.04 -3.72 -12.74
N LEU A 132 5.76 -3.38 -11.47
CA LEU A 132 5.44 -1.99 -11.11
C LEU A 132 6.71 -1.14 -10.96
N GLY A 133 6.68 0.09 -11.49
CA GLY A 133 7.75 1.07 -11.33
C GLY A 133 9.13 0.51 -11.72
N PRO A 134 10.16 0.62 -10.87
CA PRO A 134 11.51 0.11 -11.17
C PRO A 134 11.56 -1.39 -11.49
N LEU A 135 10.61 -2.19 -10.97
CA LEU A 135 10.59 -3.63 -11.23
C LEU A 135 10.39 -3.93 -12.72
N GLN A 136 9.67 -3.04 -13.44
CA GLN A 136 9.50 -3.11 -14.89
C GLN A 136 10.85 -3.06 -15.61
N GLU A 137 11.67 -2.06 -15.29
CA GLU A 137 12.97 -1.83 -15.93
C GLU A 137 14.06 -2.80 -15.44
N MET A 138 13.88 -3.37 -14.25
CA MET A 138 14.72 -4.48 -13.78
C MET A 138 14.49 -5.77 -14.58
N GLY A 139 13.41 -5.86 -15.37
CA GLY A 139 13.01 -7.07 -16.07
C GLY A 139 12.35 -8.10 -15.15
N MET A 140 11.83 -7.66 -14.00
CA MET A 140 11.04 -8.52 -13.11
C MET A 140 9.62 -8.67 -13.64
N PHE A 141 9.03 -9.83 -13.40
CA PHE A 141 7.67 -10.14 -13.80
C PHE A 141 6.93 -10.78 -12.63
N GLY A 142 5.70 -10.36 -12.39
CA GLY A 142 4.92 -10.84 -11.26
C GLY A 142 3.42 -10.74 -11.48
N ALA A 143 2.68 -11.28 -10.53
CA ALA A 143 1.23 -11.22 -10.44
C ALA A 143 0.82 -10.39 -9.22
N LEU A 144 0.08 -9.31 -9.47
CA LEU A 144 -0.56 -8.46 -8.48
C LEU A 144 -2.05 -8.82 -8.44
N THR A 145 -2.44 -9.53 -7.39
CA THR A 145 -3.80 -10.03 -7.20
C THR A 145 -4.55 -9.13 -6.24
N TRP A 146 -5.66 -8.56 -6.71
CA TRP A 146 -6.65 -7.86 -5.92
C TRP A 146 -7.83 -8.79 -5.68
N GLN A 147 -8.13 -9.07 -4.42
CA GLN A 147 -9.28 -9.86 -3.99
C GLN A 147 -10.22 -8.94 -3.20
N PHE A 148 -11.51 -9.01 -3.51
CA PHE A 148 -12.58 -8.25 -2.88
C PHE A 148 -13.51 -9.24 -2.21
N ASP A 149 -13.61 -9.17 -0.89
CA ASP A 149 -14.46 -10.03 -0.07
C ASP A 149 -15.34 -9.16 0.83
N GLU A 150 -16.47 -9.72 1.28
CA GLU A 150 -17.23 -9.10 2.37
C GLU A 150 -16.39 -9.10 3.65
N GLN A 151 -16.54 -8.06 4.47
CA GLN A 151 -15.98 -8.07 5.83
C GLN A 151 -16.68 -9.12 6.70
N GLU A 152 -16.03 -9.57 7.77
CA GLU A 152 -16.56 -10.63 8.65
C GLU A 152 -17.87 -10.24 9.36
N ASN A 153 -18.09 -8.95 9.57
CA ASN A 153 -19.33 -8.39 10.12
C ASN A 153 -20.48 -8.33 9.08
N GLY A 154 -20.21 -8.66 7.82
CA GLY A 154 -21.15 -8.55 6.70
C GLY A 154 -21.38 -7.11 6.20
N GLU A 155 -20.60 -6.14 6.68
CA GLU A 155 -20.73 -4.73 6.32
C GLU A 155 -19.43 -4.21 5.69
N GLY A 156 -19.52 -3.80 4.42
CA GLY A 156 -18.40 -3.25 3.68
C GLY A 156 -17.52 -4.31 3.03
N THR A 157 -16.35 -3.87 2.56
CA THR A 157 -15.44 -4.66 1.73
C THR A 157 -14.08 -4.80 2.38
N LYS A 158 -13.55 -6.02 2.42
CA LYS A 158 -12.15 -6.31 2.67
C LYS A 158 -11.44 -6.49 1.33
N VAL A 159 -10.39 -5.70 1.10
CA VAL A 159 -9.54 -5.80 -0.08
C VAL A 159 -8.21 -6.41 0.31
N THR A 160 -7.89 -7.57 -0.26
CA THR A 160 -6.59 -8.23 -0.10
C THR A 160 -5.75 -8.06 -1.35
N LEU A 161 -4.54 -7.52 -1.18
CA LEU A 161 -3.58 -7.27 -2.25
C LEU A 161 -2.37 -8.17 -2.08
N THR A 162 -2.17 -9.12 -2.99
CA THR A 162 -0.99 -9.99 -3.00
C THR A 162 -0.12 -9.70 -4.21
N TYR A 163 1.14 -9.33 -3.99
CA TYR A 163 2.11 -9.17 -5.08
C TYR A 163 3.21 -10.23 -4.97
N THR A 164 3.29 -11.08 -6.00
CA THR A 164 4.39 -12.05 -6.14
C THR A 164 5.16 -11.76 -7.41
N ALA A 165 6.44 -11.48 -7.30
CA ALA A 165 7.30 -11.15 -8.43
C ALA A 165 8.58 -11.97 -8.41
N SER A 166 9.08 -12.29 -9.60
CA SER A 166 10.35 -12.99 -9.80
C SER A 166 11.17 -12.35 -10.92
N GLY A 167 12.47 -12.56 -10.84
CA GLY A 167 13.47 -11.92 -11.69
C GLY A 167 14.66 -11.47 -10.85
N HIS A 168 15.80 -11.20 -11.50
CA HIS A 168 17.00 -10.77 -10.79
C HIS A 168 16.80 -9.35 -10.26
N ILE A 169 16.88 -9.18 -8.94
CA ILE A 169 16.96 -7.84 -8.36
C ILE A 169 18.38 -7.33 -8.60
N HIS A 170 18.48 -6.18 -9.24
CA HIS A 170 19.76 -5.55 -9.53
C HIS A 170 19.65 -4.03 -9.40
N PHE A 171 20.77 -3.42 -9.07
CA PHE A 171 20.90 -1.98 -9.01
C PHE A 171 22.08 -1.59 -9.89
N ASN A 172 21.85 -0.66 -10.83
CA ASN A 172 22.88 -0.18 -11.75
C ASN A 172 23.59 -1.32 -12.49
N GLY A 173 22.83 -2.34 -12.92
CA GLY A 173 23.34 -3.50 -13.65
C GLY A 173 24.14 -4.51 -12.83
N LYS A 174 24.12 -4.41 -11.50
CA LYS A 174 24.79 -5.36 -10.59
C LYS A 174 23.76 -6.13 -9.77
N PRO A 175 23.88 -7.47 -9.65
CA PRO A 175 23.02 -8.24 -8.77
C PRO A 175 23.03 -7.66 -7.36
N ALA A 176 21.84 -7.51 -6.78
CA ALA A 176 21.69 -7.08 -5.41
C ALA A 176 22.17 -8.17 -4.43
N SER A 177 22.73 -7.76 -3.31
CA SER A 177 22.85 -8.62 -2.14
C SER A 177 21.47 -8.93 -1.54
N LEU A 178 21.40 -9.96 -0.70
CA LEU A 178 20.17 -10.31 0.01
C LEU A 178 19.59 -9.14 0.82
N ASP A 179 20.45 -8.34 1.45
CA ASP A 179 20.01 -7.22 2.29
C ASP A 179 19.45 -6.06 1.45
N GLU A 180 20.07 -5.77 0.30
CA GLU A 180 19.55 -4.79 -0.66
C GLU A 180 18.21 -5.25 -1.26
N ALA A 181 18.10 -6.53 -1.62
CA ALA A 181 16.86 -7.13 -2.10
C ALA A 181 15.74 -7.03 -1.06
N LYS A 182 16.01 -7.40 0.20
CA LYS A 182 15.05 -7.23 1.31
C LYS A 182 14.69 -5.76 1.54
N GLY A 183 15.65 -4.85 1.38
CA GLY A 183 15.43 -3.41 1.44
C GLY A 183 14.42 -2.94 0.39
N LEU A 184 14.58 -3.38 -0.86
CA LEU A 184 13.62 -3.10 -1.94
C LEU A 184 12.24 -3.67 -1.62
N VAL A 185 12.16 -4.93 -1.18
CA VAL A 185 10.89 -5.58 -0.85
C VAL A 185 10.14 -4.80 0.24
N LYS A 186 10.84 -4.28 1.24
CA LYS A 186 10.23 -3.41 2.26
C LYS A 186 9.67 -2.11 1.68
N VAL A 187 10.35 -1.50 0.70
CA VAL A 187 9.84 -0.31 0.01
C VAL A 187 8.61 -0.65 -0.83
N VAL A 188 8.66 -1.75 -1.59
CA VAL A 188 7.51 -2.24 -2.37
C VAL A 188 6.30 -2.44 -1.45
N ASP A 189 6.50 -3.10 -0.31
CA ASP A 189 5.46 -3.32 0.68
C ASP A 189 4.79 -2.01 1.15
N GLN A 190 5.59 -1.02 1.55
CA GLN A 190 5.08 0.28 1.99
C GLN A 190 4.28 1.00 0.90
N VAL A 191 4.73 0.91 -0.36
CA VAL A 191 4.03 1.50 -1.51
C VAL A 191 2.70 0.77 -1.78
N GLN A 192 2.69 -0.55 -1.71
CA GLN A 192 1.47 -1.36 -1.88
C GLN A 192 0.44 -1.06 -0.79
N ALA A 193 0.87 -0.94 0.47
CA ALA A 193 0.00 -0.53 1.56
C ALA A 193 -0.60 0.86 1.33
N GLN A 194 0.19 1.80 0.80
CA GLN A 194 -0.26 3.16 0.48
C GLN A 194 -1.29 3.18 -0.65
N GLN A 195 -1.07 2.41 -1.71
CA GLN A 195 -1.98 2.27 -2.84
C GLN A 195 -3.31 1.64 -2.40
N LEU A 196 -3.22 0.54 -1.65
CA LEU A 196 -4.39 -0.17 -1.12
C LEU A 196 -5.24 0.73 -0.20
N SER A 197 -4.59 1.44 0.73
CA SER A 197 -5.27 2.38 1.63
C SER A 197 -5.90 3.56 0.88
N ALA A 198 -5.30 4.01 -0.22
CA ALA A 198 -5.85 5.09 -1.03
C ALA A 198 -7.17 4.67 -1.72
N LEU A 199 -7.24 3.44 -2.26
CA LEU A 199 -8.47 2.89 -2.84
C LEU A 199 -9.60 2.80 -1.80
N THR A 200 -9.34 2.20 -0.64
CA THR A 200 -10.37 2.03 0.41
C THR A 200 -10.83 3.38 0.96
N SER A 201 -9.89 4.29 1.25
CA SER A 201 -10.20 5.64 1.70
C SER A 201 -10.97 6.48 0.66
N PHE A 202 -10.70 6.27 -0.63
CA PHE A 202 -11.45 6.92 -1.70
C PHE A 202 -12.89 6.39 -1.75
N SER A 203 -13.05 5.08 -1.60
CA SER A 203 -14.35 4.42 -1.64
C SER A 203 -15.24 4.75 -0.44
N ASP A 204 -14.66 4.98 0.73
CA ASP A 204 -15.42 5.44 1.90
C ASP A 204 -15.99 6.86 1.75
N LYS A 205 -15.46 7.65 0.81
CA LYS A 205 -15.79 9.07 0.66
C LYS A 205 -16.68 9.39 -0.55
N ASN A 206 -16.89 8.43 -1.45
CA ASN A 206 -17.59 8.63 -2.73
C ASN A 206 -18.56 7.48 -2.96
#